data_AF-A0A7J9JW10-F1
#
_entry.id   AF-A0A7J9JW10-F1
#
_cell.length_a   1.000
_cell.length_b   1.000
_cell.length_c   1.000
_cell.angle_alpha   90.00
_cell.angle_beta   90.00
_cell.angle_gamma   90.00
#
_symmetry.space_group_name_H-M   'P 1'
#
loop_
_entity.id
_entity.type
_entity.pdbx_description
1 polymer ?
#
loop_
_entity_poly.entity_id
_entity_poly.type
_entity_poly.pdbx_seq_one_letter_code
_entity_poly.pdbx_strand_id
1 'polypeptide(L)'
;FESGLDVRRTDRTLVFYEKEENLAKLWDILSVYAWIDTDVGYCQGMSDLCSPMIMLLEDEADAFWCFERLMRRLRGNFRCTDSSVGVETQLCSLATVTQVIDPKLHQHLETLGGGDYLFAFRMLMVLFRREFSFCDSLYLWEMMWALEYDPDMFYQYEDSGSDMEKTEGAKVRQKSTRKCGKYERENMKVKNPEAQLPISVFLVASVLKDKSSTLLQEARGLDDVVQILNDITGNLDAKKACIGAMKLHKKYLKKVLLFPSYGA
;
A
#
# COMPACT_ATOMS: atom_id res chain seq x y z
N PHE A 1 -21.47 3.18 -14.92
CA PHE A 1 -20.75 2.79 -13.70
C PHE A 1 -19.48 2.05 -14.10
N GLU A 2 -18.32 2.64 -13.83
CA GLU A 2 -17.00 2.06 -14.10
C GLU A 2 -16.80 0.71 -13.41
N SER A 3 -17.45 0.50 -12.26
CA SER A 3 -17.45 -0.76 -11.50
C SER A 3 -17.86 -1.97 -12.34
N GLY A 4 -18.82 -1.84 -13.25
CA GLY A 4 -19.26 -2.96 -14.10
C GLY A 4 -18.20 -3.43 -15.11
N LEU A 5 -17.32 -2.53 -15.56
CA LEU A 5 -16.23 -2.87 -16.47
C LEU A 5 -15.08 -3.56 -15.75
N ASP A 6 -14.77 -3.13 -14.53
CA ASP A 6 -13.70 -3.69 -13.71
C ASP A 6 -14.09 -5.01 -13.04
N VAL A 7 -15.33 -5.18 -12.57
CA VAL A 7 -15.86 -6.48 -12.11
C VAL A 7 -15.67 -7.52 -13.19
N ARG A 8 -16.02 -7.16 -14.43
CA ARG A 8 -15.81 -8.04 -15.55
C ARG A 8 -14.35 -8.34 -15.80
N ARG A 9 -13.37 -7.49 -15.47
CA ARG A 9 -11.93 -7.66 -15.77
C ARG A 9 -11.11 -8.25 -14.61
N THR A 10 -11.65 -8.25 -13.40
CA THR A 10 -10.95 -8.66 -12.17
C THR A 10 -10.66 -10.15 -12.20
N ASP A 11 -9.38 -10.51 -12.05
CA ASP A 11 -8.93 -11.89 -11.81
C ASP A 11 -9.60 -12.97 -12.70
N ARG A 12 -9.87 -12.64 -13.98
CA ARG A 12 -10.59 -13.53 -14.92
C ARG A 12 -9.99 -14.93 -15.09
N THR A 13 -8.72 -15.08 -14.77
CA THR A 13 -8.01 -16.37 -14.85
C THR A 13 -8.30 -17.27 -13.67
N LEU A 14 -8.92 -16.76 -12.60
CA LEU A 14 -9.33 -17.56 -11.45
C LEU A 14 -10.68 -18.23 -11.73
N VAL A 15 -10.71 -19.55 -11.59
CA VAL A 15 -11.91 -20.40 -11.72
C VAL A 15 -13.07 -19.90 -10.83
N PHE A 16 -12.75 -19.23 -9.73
CA PHE A 16 -13.74 -18.61 -8.84
C PHE A 16 -14.70 -17.68 -9.58
N TYR A 17 -14.22 -16.88 -10.54
CA TYR A 17 -15.03 -15.89 -11.26
C TYR A 17 -15.77 -16.45 -12.49
N GLU A 18 -15.66 -17.76 -12.75
CA GLU A 18 -16.49 -18.41 -13.78
C GLU A 18 -17.96 -18.48 -13.38
N LYS A 19 -18.25 -18.43 -12.07
CA LYS A 19 -19.61 -18.40 -11.53
C LYS A 19 -20.14 -16.96 -11.51
N GLU A 20 -21.26 -16.72 -12.18
CA GLU A 20 -21.91 -15.39 -12.19
C GLU A 20 -22.28 -14.90 -10.78
N GLU A 21 -22.61 -15.82 -9.86
CA GLU A 21 -22.89 -15.50 -8.45
C GLU A 21 -21.71 -14.78 -7.77
N ASN A 22 -20.48 -15.17 -8.06
CA ASN A 22 -19.29 -14.56 -7.46
C ASN A 22 -18.99 -13.18 -8.05
N LEU A 23 -19.32 -12.97 -9.33
CA LEU A 23 -19.28 -11.65 -9.95
C LEU A 23 -20.37 -10.71 -9.41
N ALA A 24 -21.55 -11.26 -9.12
CA ALA A 24 -22.63 -10.52 -8.48
C ALA A 24 -22.22 -10.06 -7.07
N LYS A 25 -21.71 -10.97 -6.23
CA LYS A 25 -21.15 -10.63 -4.90
C LYS A 25 -20.12 -9.51 -4.95
N LEU A 26 -19.17 -9.59 -5.90
CA LEU A 26 -18.16 -8.53 -6.09
C LEU A 26 -18.82 -7.19 -6.41
N TRP A 27 -19.82 -7.19 -7.29
CA TRP A 27 -20.54 -5.98 -7.69
C TRP A 27 -21.37 -5.39 -6.54
N ASP A 28 -22.06 -6.24 -5.77
CA ASP A 28 -22.89 -5.83 -4.64
C ASP A 28 -22.05 -5.15 -3.57
N ILE A 29 -20.95 -5.78 -3.13
CA ILE A 29 -20.04 -5.23 -2.12
C ILE A 29 -19.44 -3.88 -2.56
N LEU A 30 -18.95 -3.80 -3.80
CA LEU A 30 -18.37 -2.56 -4.34
C LEU A 30 -19.43 -1.45 -4.46
N SER A 31 -20.65 -1.80 -4.82
CA SER A 31 -21.76 -0.85 -4.93
C SER A 31 -22.15 -0.33 -3.55
N VAL A 32 -22.33 -1.21 -2.56
CA VAL A 32 -22.67 -0.83 -1.18
C VAL A 32 -21.55 0.04 -0.58
N TYR A 33 -20.28 -0.28 -0.82
CA TYR A 33 -19.17 0.55 -0.35
C TYR A 33 -19.21 1.96 -0.95
N ALA A 34 -19.43 2.08 -2.27
CA ALA A 34 -19.51 3.36 -2.94
C ALA A 34 -20.66 4.26 -2.43
N TRP A 35 -21.72 3.64 -1.89
CA TRP A 35 -22.81 4.35 -1.22
C TRP A 35 -22.46 4.79 0.22
N ILE A 36 -21.58 4.08 0.91
CA ILE A 36 -21.21 4.34 2.29
C ILE A 36 -20.14 5.43 2.41
N ASP A 37 -19.08 5.38 1.59
CA ASP A 37 -18.04 6.41 1.56
C ASP A 37 -18.16 7.23 0.28
N THR A 38 -19.14 8.14 0.24
CA THR A 38 -19.44 8.94 -0.97
C THR A 38 -18.32 9.87 -1.38
N ASP A 39 -17.41 10.24 -0.45
CA ASP A 39 -16.24 11.07 -0.76
C ASP A 39 -15.26 10.33 -1.68
N VAL A 40 -15.11 9.03 -1.46
CA VAL A 40 -14.20 8.18 -2.26
C VAL A 40 -14.96 7.50 -3.39
N GLY A 41 -16.17 7.02 -3.12
CA GLY A 41 -16.98 6.25 -4.06
C GLY A 41 -16.29 4.98 -4.52
N TYR A 42 -16.53 4.60 -5.78
CA TYR A 42 -15.78 3.53 -6.45
C TYR A 42 -14.62 4.13 -7.25
N CYS A 43 -13.43 3.59 -7.06
CA CYS A 43 -12.27 3.87 -7.89
C CYS A 43 -11.72 2.59 -8.52
N GLN A 44 -11.14 2.72 -9.71
CA GLN A 44 -10.45 1.62 -10.36
C GLN A 44 -9.36 1.04 -9.45
N GLY A 45 -9.31 -0.29 -9.35
CA GLY A 45 -8.40 -1.03 -8.47
C GLY A 45 -9.04 -1.50 -7.15
N MET A 46 -10.17 -0.94 -6.73
CA MET A 46 -10.91 -1.44 -5.56
C MET A 46 -11.41 -2.88 -5.74
N SER A 47 -11.74 -3.27 -6.97
CA SER A 47 -12.14 -4.65 -7.26
C SER A 47 -11.00 -5.65 -7.01
N ASP A 48 -9.74 -5.26 -7.27
CA ASP A 48 -8.57 -6.09 -6.97
C ASP A 48 -8.42 -6.29 -5.45
N LEU A 49 -8.77 -5.27 -4.65
CA LEU A 49 -8.73 -5.31 -3.19
C LEU A 49 -9.89 -6.12 -2.59
N CYS A 50 -11.07 -6.05 -3.21
CA CYS A 50 -12.26 -6.78 -2.78
C CYS A 50 -12.19 -8.27 -3.15
N SER A 51 -11.56 -8.60 -4.27
CA SER A 51 -11.45 -9.97 -4.79
C SER A 51 -10.98 -11.00 -3.74
N PRO A 52 -9.90 -10.76 -2.97
CA PRO A 52 -9.50 -11.68 -1.92
C PRO A 52 -10.51 -11.83 -0.77
N MET A 53 -11.29 -10.78 -0.44
CA MET A 53 -12.27 -10.84 0.64
C MET A 53 -13.40 -11.81 0.29
N ILE A 54 -13.94 -11.71 -0.93
CA ILE A 54 -15.04 -12.60 -1.37
C ILE A 54 -14.59 -14.03 -1.63
N MET A 55 -13.31 -14.22 -1.94
CA MET A 55 -12.75 -15.55 -2.14
C MET A 55 -12.46 -16.29 -0.84
N LEU A 56 -12.15 -15.55 0.24
CA LEU A 56 -11.84 -16.13 1.55
C LEU A 56 -13.07 -16.27 2.45
N LEU A 57 -14.05 -15.38 2.30
CA LEU A 57 -15.21 -15.30 3.19
C LEU A 57 -16.45 -15.79 2.46
N GLU A 58 -17.09 -16.83 3.01
CA GLU A 58 -18.29 -17.42 2.42
C GLU A 58 -19.49 -16.46 2.52
N ASP A 59 -19.61 -15.79 3.66
CA ASP A 59 -20.64 -14.80 3.95
C ASP A 59 -20.32 -13.45 3.32
N GLU A 60 -21.29 -12.90 2.60
CA GLU A 60 -21.14 -11.65 1.85
C GLU A 60 -21.05 -10.43 2.77
N ALA A 61 -21.73 -10.45 3.93
CA ALA A 61 -21.67 -9.35 4.89
C ALA A 61 -20.30 -9.32 5.59
N ASP A 62 -19.74 -10.49 5.93
CA ASP A 62 -18.37 -10.58 6.45
C ASP A 62 -17.36 -10.07 5.41
N ALA A 63 -17.51 -10.47 4.14
CA ALA A 63 -16.67 -9.98 3.05
C ALA A 63 -16.77 -8.46 2.89
N PHE A 64 -17.98 -7.91 2.97
CA PHE A 64 -18.22 -6.47 2.94
C PHE A 64 -17.50 -5.75 4.09
N TRP A 65 -17.67 -6.21 5.33
CA TRP A 65 -17.05 -5.53 6.49
C TRP A 65 -15.54 -5.64 6.49
N CYS A 66 -14.97 -6.78 6.06
CA CYS A 66 -13.53 -6.91 5.88
C CYS A 66 -13.01 -5.96 4.78
N PHE A 67 -13.73 -5.86 3.65
CA PHE A 67 -13.38 -4.92 2.59
C PHE A 67 -13.48 -3.46 3.03
N GLU A 68 -14.55 -3.08 3.72
CA GLU A 68 -14.74 -1.71 4.23
C GLU A 68 -13.60 -1.33 5.19
N ARG A 69 -13.20 -2.24 6.09
CA ARG A 69 -12.08 -2.01 7.02
C ARG A 69 -10.74 -1.90 6.30
N LEU A 70 -10.51 -2.69 5.26
CA LEU A 70 -9.36 -2.54 4.37
C LEU A 70 -9.36 -1.16 3.70
N MET A 71 -10.51 -0.73 3.19
CA MET A 71 -10.66 0.55 2.53
C MET A 71 -10.49 1.73 3.49
N ARG A 72 -10.87 1.63 4.77
CA ARG A 72 -10.53 2.67 5.76
C ARG A 72 -9.03 2.89 5.89
N ARG A 73 -8.22 1.82 5.86
CA ARG A 73 -6.76 1.92 5.90
C ARG A 73 -6.19 2.54 4.63
N LEU A 74 -6.78 2.21 3.48
CA LEU A 74 -6.33 2.68 2.16
C LEU A 74 -7.05 3.93 1.68
N ARG A 75 -7.94 4.51 2.50
CA ARG A 75 -8.79 5.62 2.12
C ARG A 75 -7.97 6.80 1.61
N GLY A 76 -6.82 7.04 2.24
CA GLY A 76 -5.84 8.03 1.82
C GLY A 76 -5.39 7.82 0.37
N ASN A 77 -5.15 6.58 -0.07
CA ASN A 77 -4.69 6.27 -1.43
C ASN A 77 -5.72 6.63 -2.50
N PHE A 78 -7.01 6.47 -2.19
CA PHE A 78 -8.11 6.65 -3.15
C PHE A 78 -8.75 8.03 -3.10
N ARG A 79 -8.33 8.89 -2.17
CA ARG A 79 -8.76 10.29 -2.18
C ARG A 79 -8.13 11.02 -3.36
N CYS A 80 -8.99 11.50 -4.24
CA CYS A 80 -8.63 12.50 -5.25
C CYS A 80 -9.12 13.85 -4.76
N THR A 81 -8.20 14.78 -4.59
CA THR A 81 -8.53 16.22 -4.45
C THR A 81 -8.32 16.89 -5.79
N ASP A 82 -8.82 18.12 -5.96
CA ASP A 82 -8.62 18.92 -7.18
C ASP A 82 -7.14 19.12 -7.54
N SER A 83 -6.21 18.88 -6.61
CA SER A 83 -4.77 19.14 -6.74
C SER A 83 -3.85 17.92 -6.60
N SER A 84 -4.31 16.77 -6.08
CA SER A 84 -3.44 15.60 -5.87
C SER A 84 -4.21 14.28 -5.69
N VAL A 85 -3.55 13.19 -6.07
CA VAL A 85 -3.98 11.81 -5.80
C VAL A 85 -3.28 11.33 -4.54
N GLY A 86 -3.98 10.75 -3.57
CA GLY A 86 -3.39 10.50 -2.25
C GLY A 86 -2.25 9.47 -2.18
N VAL A 87 -1.96 8.74 -3.26
CA VAL A 87 -0.73 7.92 -3.39
C VAL A 87 0.52 8.79 -3.61
N GLU A 88 0.39 10.02 -4.09
CA GLU A 88 1.49 10.93 -4.42
C GLU A 88 2.43 11.16 -3.22
N THR A 89 1.89 11.35 -2.01
CA THR A 89 2.71 11.48 -0.79
C THR A 89 3.57 10.24 -0.53
N GLN A 90 3.05 9.03 -0.81
CA GLN A 90 3.83 7.80 -0.69
C GLN A 90 4.88 7.67 -1.78
N LEU A 91 4.63 8.19 -2.99
CA LEU A 91 5.63 8.25 -4.06
C LEU A 91 6.77 9.22 -3.73
N CYS A 92 6.46 10.41 -3.19
CA CYS A 92 7.48 11.33 -2.69
C CYS A 92 8.31 10.71 -1.55
N SER A 93 7.63 9.98 -0.65
CA SER A 93 8.29 9.23 0.42
C SER A 93 9.20 8.13 -0.14
N LEU A 94 8.76 7.42 -1.18
CA LEU A 94 9.56 6.41 -1.88
C LEU A 94 10.79 7.02 -2.55
N ALA A 95 10.66 8.18 -3.19
CA ALA A 95 11.78 8.90 -3.78
C ALA A 95 12.83 9.25 -2.72
N THR A 96 12.38 9.83 -1.60
CA THR A 96 13.23 10.18 -0.44
C THR A 96 13.93 8.95 0.15
N VAL A 97 13.18 7.87 0.40
CA VAL A 97 13.75 6.60 0.90
C VAL A 97 14.79 6.06 -0.07
N THR A 98 14.50 6.06 -1.38
CA THR A 98 15.43 5.56 -2.39
C THR A 98 16.69 6.42 -2.47
N GLN A 99 16.57 7.75 -2.43
CA GLN A 99 17.70 8.67 -2.39
C GLN A 99 18.61 8.41 -1.18
N VAL A 100 18.03 8.18 0.01
CA VAL A 100 18.79 7.90 1.24
C VAL A 100 19.44 6.52 1.19
N ILE A 101 18.74 5.50 0.69
CA ILE A 101 19.16 4.09 0.75
C ILE A 101 20.11 3.71 -0.40
N ASP A 102 19.82 4.18 -1.60
CA ASP A 102 20.47 3.88 -2.86
C ASP A 102 20.52 5.11 -3.80
N PRO A 103 21.33 6.14 -3.45
CA PRO A 103 21.36 7.41 -4.18
C PRO A 103 21.73 7.27 -5.67
N LYS A 104 22.54 6.25 -6.01
CA LYS A 104 22.91 5.98 -7.41
C LYS A 104 21.71 5.57 -8.24
N LEU A 105 20.85 4.71 -7.69
CA LEU A 105 19.62 4.30 -8.35
C LEU A 105 18.66 5.48 -8.49
N HIS A 106 18.47 6.26 -7.43
CA HIS A 106 17.60 7.45 -7.47
C HIS A 106 18.04 8.44 -8.56
N GLN A 107 19.32 8.81 -8.59
CA GLN A 107 19.86 9.73 -9.59
C GLN A 107 19.69 9.20 -11.03
N HIS A 108 19.88 7.89 -11.22
CA HIS A 108 19.66 7.26 -12.52
C HIS A 108 18.19 7.37 -12.94
N LEU A 109 17.25 7.03 -12.05
CA LEU A 109 15.81 7.15 -12.33
C LEU A 109 15.39 8.60 -12.61
N GLU A 110 15.91 9.58 -11.86
CA GLU A 110 15.68 11.00 -12.16
C GLU A 110 16.18 11.39 -13.55
N THR A 111 17.37 10.93 -13.94
CA THR A 111 17.95 11.21 -15.27
C THR A 111 17.09 10.61 -16.40
N LEU A 112 16.42 9.49 -16.14
CA LEU A 112 15.48 8.87 -17.07
C LEU A 112 14.10 9.56 -17.11
N GLY A 113 13.86 10.58 -16.28
CA GLY A 113 12.58 11.27 -16.15
C GLY A 113 11.59 10.59 -15.18
N GLY A 114 12.04 9.59 -14.40
CA GLY A 114 11.24 8.83 -13.44
C GLY A 114 11.44 9.23 -11.98
N GLY A 115 11.77 10.50 -11.71
CA GLY A 115 12.02 11.02 -10.36
C GLY A 115 10.79 11.10 -9.47
N ASP A 116 9.59 11.08 -10.06
CA ASP A 116 8.29 11.07 -9.38
C ASP A 116 7.81 9.64 -9.01
N TYR A 117 8.51 8.61 -9.50
CA TYR A 117 8.21 7.20 -9.25
C TYR A 117 6.81 6.76 -9.70
N LEU A 118 6.18 7.41 -10.68
CA LEU A 118 4.82 7.06 -11.14
C LEU A 118 4.68 5.59 -11.60
N PHE A 119 5.76 4.95 -12.06
CA PHE A 119 5.78 3.51 -12.37
C PHE A 119 5.44 2.60 -11.18
N ALA A 120 5.58 3.10 -9.93
CA ALA A 120 5.25 2.37 -8.71
C ALA A 120 3.84 2.67 -8.18
N PHE A 121 3.08 3.55 -8.84
CA PHE A 121 1.75 3.99 -8.40
C PHE A 121 0.83 2.80 -8.09
N ARG A 122 0.76 1.84 -9.02
CA ARG A 122 -0.11 0.66 -8.89
C ARG A 122 0.26 -0.23 -7.70
N MET A 123 1.55 -0.41 -7.44
CA MET A 123 2.06 -1.23 -6.33
C MET A 123 1.56 -0.70 -4.97
N LEU A 124 1.52 0.64 -4.83
CA LEU A 124 1.04 1.30 -3.61
C LEU A 124 -0.49 1.35 -3.55
N MET A 125 -1.13 1.69 -4.67
CA MET A 125 -2.59 1.88 -4.71
C MET A 125 -3.35 0.60 -4.34
N VAL A 126 -2.94 -0.56 -4.88
CA VAL A 126 -3.61 -1.85 -4.64
C VAL A 126 -2.75 -2.84 -3.84
N LEU A 127 -1.83 -2.35 -3.01
CA LEU A 127 -0.99 -3.14 -2.11
C LEU A 127 -0.35 -4.38 -2.78
N PHE A 128 0.29 -4.15 -3.92
CA PHE A 128 0.94 -5.17 -4.74
C PHE A 128 0.05 -6.31 -5.26
N ARG A 129 -1.28 -6.17 -5.21
CA ARG A 129 -2.18 -7.23 -5.65
C ARG A 129 -1.94 -7.65 -7.08
N ARG A 130 -1.45 -6.76 -7.95
CA ARG A 130 -1.18 -7.11 -9.36
C ARG A 130 0.18 -7.75 -9.56
N GLU A 131 1.09 -7.61 -8.60
CA GLU A 131 2.51 -7.94 -8.67
C GLU A 131 2.82 -9.30 -8.04
N PHE A 132 1.97 -9.79 -7.15
CA PHE A 132 2.10 -11.11 -6.51
C PHE A 132 1.05 -12.09 -7.02
N SER A 133 1.34 -13.39 -6.87
CA SER A 133 0.32 -14.43 -6.96
C SER A 133 -0.79 -14.17 -5.92
N PHE A 134 -1.96 -14.79 -6.09
CA PHE A 134 -3.06 -14.61 -5.14
C PHE A 134 -2.66 -15.00 -3.71
N CYS A 135 -2.04 -16.17 -3.54
CA CYS A 135 -1.58 -16.65 -2.24
C CYS A 135 -0.46 -15.77 -1.64
N ASP A 136 0.49 -15.31 -2.46
CA ASP A 136 1.55 -14.41 -1.99
C ASP A 136 1.01 -13.03 -1.61
N SER A 137 -0.03 -12.55 -2.30
CA SER A 137 -0.72 -11.29 -1.96
C SER A 137 -1.35 -11.39 -0.57
N LEU A 138 -2.05 -12.48 -0.27
CA LEU A 138 -2.63 -12.72 1.05
C LEU A 138 -1.56 -12.80 2.14
N TYR A 139 -0.50 -13.57 1.89
CA TYR A 139 0.61 -13.69 2.83
C TYR A 139 1.29 -12.33 3.08
N LEU A 140 1.49 -11.53 2.03
CA LEU A 140 2.03 -10.18 2.15
C LEU A 140 1.14 -9.30 3.02
N TRP A 141 -0.18 -9.30 2.79
CA TRP A 141 -1.13 -8.47 3.53
C TRP A 141 -1.18 -8.83 5.01
N GLU A 142 -1.26 -10.13 5.34
CA GLU A 142 -1.20 -10.60 6.73
C GLU A 142 0.08 -10.15 7.43
N MET A 143 1.23 -10.25 6.74
CA MET A 143 2.50 -9.77 7.26
C MET A 143 2.50 -8.25 7.49
N MET A 144 2.01 -7.48 6.52
CA MET A 144 1.94 -6.01 6.62
C MET A 144 1.08 -5.60 7.82
N TRP A 145 -0.13 -6.15 7.95
CA TRP A 145 -1.05 -5.82 9.04
C TRP A 145 -0.49 -6.24 10.40
N ALA A 146 0.19 -7.38 10.50
CA ALA A 146 0.85 -7.81 11.73
C ALA A 146 2.06 -6.93 12.11
N LEU A 147 2.79 -6.42 11.12
CA LEU A 147 3.95 -5.56 11.32
C LEU A 147 3.54 -4.15 11.78
N GLU A 148 2.47 -3.60 11.19
CA GLU A 148 1.88 -2.28 11.47
C GLU A 148 0.79 -2.31 12.55
N TYR A 149 0.65 -3.42 13.27
CA TYR A 149 -0.38 -3.56 14.29
C TYR A 149 -0.23 -2.51 15.40
N ASP A 150 -1.26 -1.69 15.61
CA ASP A 150 -1.40 -0.80 16.77
C ASP A 150 -2.67 -1.21 17.54
N PRO A 151 -2.59 -1.55 18.85
CA PRO A 151 -3.77 -1.85 19.65
C PRO A 151 -4.80 -0.72 19.69
N ASP A 152 -4.39 0.54 19.49
CA ASP A 152 -5.32 1.67 19.52
C ASP A 152 -6.03 1.91 18.19
N MET A 153 -5.59 1.23 17.13
CA MET A 153 -6.29 1.21 15.84
C MET A 153 -7.72 0.69 16.00
N PHE A 154 -7.98 -0.20 16.97
CA PHE A 154 -9.33 -0.71 17.23
C PHE A 154 -10.30 0.36 17.73
N TYR A 155 -9.83 1.34 18.50
CA TYR A 155 -10.68 2.43 18.97
C TYR A 155 -11.16 3.31 17.81
N GLN A 156 -10.40 3.39 16.72
CA GLN A 156 -10.82 4.09 15.49
C GLN A 156 -11.93 3.33 14.74
N TYR A 157 -12.13 2.04 15.02
CA TYR A 157 -13.18 1.23 14.39
C TYR A 157 -14.51 1.26 15.15
N GLU A 158 -14.49 1.58 16.45
CA GLU A 158 -15.70 1.69 17.28
C GLU A 158 -16.37 3.07 17.19
N ASP A 159 -15.62 4.10 16.78
CA ASP A 159 -16.19 5.44 16.61
C ASP A 159 -17.05 5.49 15.34
N SER A 160 -18.36 5.30 15.54
CA SER A 160 -19.38 5.42 14.50
C SER A 160 -19.48 6.89 14.09
N GLY A 161 -18.89 7.22 12.94
CA GLY A 161 -18.79 8.56 12.40
C GLY A 161 -20.04 9.42 12.59
N SER A 162 -19.90 10.46 13.42
CA SER A 162 -20.71 11.68 13.30
C SER A 162 -19.94 12.98 13.58
N ASP A 163 -18.66 12.93 13.99
CA ASP A 163 -17.84 14.14 14.17
C ASP A 163 -16.40 13.92 13.65
N MET A 164 -16.23 13.87 12.33
CA MET A 164 -14.91 13.94 11.69
C MET A 164 -14.33 15.38 11.65
N GLU A 165 -14.96 16.33 12.34
CA GLU A 165 -14.42 17.66 12.61
C GLU A 165 -14.70 18.07 14.06
N LYS A 166 -13.79 17.67 14.96
CA LYS A 166 -13.35 18.37 16.19
C LYS A 166 -12.89 17.32 17.20
N THR A 167 -11.58 17.15 17.34
CA THR A 167 -10.95 17.17 18.68
C THR A 167 -9.47 17.49 18.51
N GLU A 168 -9.14 18.77 18.38
CA GLU A 168 -7.88 19.25 18.92
C GLU A 168 -7.95 19.09 20.44
N GLY A 169 -7.13 18.16 20.96
CA GLY A 169 -6.80 18.08 22.37
C GLY A 169 -7.63 17.14 23.23
N ALA A 170 -7.17 15.88 23.37
CA ALA A 170 -7.25 15.19 24.66
C ALA A 170 -6.29 13.99 24.77
N LYS A 171 -5.33 14.16 25.70
CA LYS A 171 -4.71 13.16 26.58
C LYS A 171 -3.59 12.30 26.01
N VAL A 172 -2.37 12.79 26.29
CA VAL A 172 -1.19 11.99 26.64
C VAL A 172 -1.60 10.83 27.55
N ARG A 173 -1.62 9.61 27.03
CA ARG A 173 -1.76 8.39 27.83
C ARG A 173 -0.59 7.48 27.48
N GLN A 174 0.25 7.22 28.49
CA GLN A 174 1.46 6.40 28.39
C GLN A 174 1.12 5.02 27.81
N LYS A 175 1.36 4.81 26.51
CA LYS A 175 1.10 3.53 25.85
C LYS A 175 2.25 2.57 26.10
N SER A 176 1.94 1.40 26.64
CA SER A 176 2.86 0.27 26.68
C SER A 176 3.17 -0.17 25.26
N THR A 177 4.33 0.24 24.72
CA THR A 177 4.87 -0.17 23.41
C THR A 177 5.05 -1.68 23.25
N ARG A 178 4.85 -2.49 24.30
CA ARG A 178 5.05 -3.95 24.25
C ARG A 178 4.08 -4.70 23.33
N LYS A 179 2.89 -4.15 23.07
CA LYS A 179 1.83 -4.84 22.30
C LYS A 179 1.76 -4.47 20.81
N CYS A 180 2.46 -3.44 20.34
CA CYS A 180 2.44 -3.07 18.93
C CYS A 180 3.27 -4.04 18.07
N GLY A 181 2.96 -4.09 16.79
CA GLY A 181 3.68 -4.83 15.77
C GLY A 181 5.16 -4.44 15.74
N LYS A 182 6.02 -5.37 15.30
CA LYS A 182 7.48 -5.14 15.36
C LYS A 182 7.92 -3.92 14.55
N TYR A 183 7.30 -3.66 13.40
CA TYR A 183 7.61 -2.50 12.58
C TYR A 183 7.10 -1.22 13.25
N GLU A 184 5.84 -1.23 13.69
CA GLU A 184 5.21 -0.11 14.39
C GLU A 184 6.01 0.35 15.63
N ARG A 185 6.50 -0.60 16.43
CA ARG A 185 7.35 -0.29 17.59
C ARG A 185 8.66 0.40 17.22
N GLU A 186 9.24 0.12 16.06
CA GLU A 186 10.46 0.80 15.61
C GLU A 186 10.13 2.18 15.03
N ASN A 187 9.03 2.33 14.30
CA ASN A 187 8.51 3.62 13.81
C ASN A 187 8.27 4.59 14.97
N MET A 188 7.56 4.14 16.01
CA MET A 188 7.22 4.97 17.18
C MET A 188 8.45 5.44 17.99
N LYS A 189 9.64 4.84 17.82
CA LYS A 189 10.87 5.33 18.48
C LYS A 189 11.39 6.62 17.84
N VAL A 190 11.01 6.88 16.60
CA VAL A 190 11.44 8.05 15.84
C VAL A 190 10.51 9.20 16.20
N LYS A 191 11.06 10.28 16.74
CA LYS A 191 10.28 11.46 17.14
C LYS A 191 9.87 12.36 15.97
N ASN A 192 10.43 12.16 14.78
CA ASN A 192 10.04 12.88 13.58
C ASN A 192 8.88 12.14 12.88
N PRO A 193 7.66 12.70 12.84
CA PRO A 193 6.52 12.11 12.15
C PRO A 193 6.77 11.88 10.66
N GLU A 194 7.56 12.72 9.99
CA GLU A 194 7.85 12.61 8.54
C GLU A 194 8.71 11.38 8.21
N ALA A 195 9.44 10.85 9.20
CA ALA A 195 10.24 9.63 9.05
C ALA A 195 9.42 8.36 9.35
N GLN A 196 8.19 8.49 9.86
CA GLN A 196 7.29 7.37 10.13
C GLN A 196 6.48 7.06 8.87
N LEU A 197 7.07 6.25 8.00
CA LEU A 197 6.46 5.86 6.73
C LEU A 197 5.77 4.49 6.85
N PRO A 198 4.76 4.19 6.01
CA PRO A 198 4.14 2.87 5.98
C PRO A 198 5.10 1.82 5.39
N ILE A 199 4.92 0.55 5.78
CA ILE A 199 5.79 -0.53 5.31
C ILE A 199 5.66 -0.75 3.79
N SER A 200 4.51 -0.38 3.19
CA SER A 200 4.27 -0.41 1.75
C SER A 200 5.36 0.33 0.95
N VAL A 201 5.79 1.50 1.42
CA VAL A 201 6.86 2.29 0.79
C VAL A 201 8.19 1.52 0.80
N PHE A 202 8.51 0.86 1.91
CA PHE A 202 9.72 0.05 2.01
C PHE A 202 9.65 -1.27 1.24
N LEU A 203 8.46 -1.82 1.03
CA LEU A 203 8.24 -2.96 0.14
C LEU A 203 8.58 -2.57 -1.30
N VAL A 204 8.10 -1.41 -1.78
CA VAL A 204 8.44 -0.93 -3.12
C VAL A 204 9.93 -0.69 -3.23
N ALA A 205 10.53 0.00 -2.25
CA ALA A 205 11.97 0.23 -2.21
C ALA A 205 12.76 -1.08 -2.19
N SER A 206 12.24 -2.14 -1.57
CA SER A 206 12.87 -3.46 -1.56
C SER A 206 12.85 -4.12 -2.94
N VAL A 207 11.74 -4.01 -3.67
CA VAL A 207 11.62 -4.51 -5.05
C VAL A 207 12.58 -3.77 -5.97
N LEU A 208 12.60 -2.43 -5.90
CA LEU A 208 13.54 -1.60 -6.67
C LEU A 208 14.99 -1.94 -6.32
N LYS A 209 15.28 -2.19 -5.05
CA LYS A 209 16.64 -2.54 -4.61
C LYS A 209 17.11 -3.89 -5.16
N ASP A 210 16.22 -4.89 -5.21
CA ASP A 210 16.53 -6.21 -5.80
C ASP A 210 16.85 -6.09 -7.30
N LYS A 211 16.23 -5.13 -8.00
CA LYS A 211 16.46 -4.85 -9.42
C LYS A 211 17.44 -3.70 -9.71
N SER A 212 18.05 -3.12 -8.68
CA SER A 212 18.92 -1.95 -8.81
C SER A 212 20.03 -2.15 -9.84
N SER A 213 20.69 -3.32 -9.86
CA SER A 213 21.74 -3.62 -10.84
C SER A 213 21.21 -3.65 -12.28
N THR A 214 20.09 -4.31 -12.52
CA THR A 214 19.45 -4.41 -13.83
C THR A 214 18.98 -3.04 -14.30
N LEU A 215 18.30 -2.28 -13.44
CA LEU A 215 17.83 -0.92 -13.76
C LEU A 215 18.99 0.01 -14.14
N LEU A 216 20.10 -0.03 -13.41
CA LEU A 216 21.28 0.78 -13.72
C LEU A 216 21.97 0.38 -15.04
N GLN A 217 21.98 -0.91 -15.37
CA GLN A 217 22.69 -1.42 -16.53
C GLN A 217 21.86 -1.35 -17.81
N GLU A 218 20.56 -1.63 -17.73
CA GLU A 218 19.71 -1.89 -18.89
C GLU A 218 18.74 -0.75 -19.16
N ALA A 219 18.24 -0.04 -18.15
CA ALA A 219 17.27 1.02 -18.38
C ALA A 219 17.93 2.26 -19.02
N ARG A 220 17.35 2.70 -20.14
CA ARG A 220 17.73 3.90 -20.91
C ARG A 220 16.58 4.89 -21.06
N GLY A 221 15.37 4.50 -20.71
CA GLY A 221 14.20 5.36 -20.54
C GLY A 221 13.19 4.80 -19.54
N LEU A 222 12.11 5.55 -19.31
CA LEU A 222 11.02 5.13 -18.43
C LEU A 222 10.34 3.84 -18.90
N ASP A 223 10.20 3.65 -20.21
CA ASP A 223 9.58 2.44 -20.77
C ASP A 223 10.37 1.18 -20.37
N ASP A 224 11.71 1.25 -20.37
CA ASP A 224 12.56 0.13 -19.91
C ASP A 224 12.38 -0.13 -18.42
N VAL A 225 12.25 0.92 -17.60
CA VAL A 225 11.99 0.78 -16.15
C VAL A 225 10.68 0.05 -15.94
N VAL A 226 9.62 0.47 -16.63
CA VAL A 226 8.29 -0.17 -16.55
C VAL A 226 8.36 -1.62 -17.05
N GLN A 227 9.08 -1.90 -18.14
CA GLN A 227 9.24 -3.24 -18.66
C GLN A 227 9.97 -4.17 -17.67
N ILE A 228 11.11 -3.73 -17.12
CA ILE A 228 11.88 -4.50 -16.12
C ILE A 228 11.02 -4.79 -14.87
N LEU A 229 10.20 -3.83 -14.45
CA LEU A 229 9.28 -3.99 -13.31
C LEU A 229 8.02 -4.79 -13.67
N ASN A 230 7.64 -4.88 -14.94
CA ASN A 230 6.55 -5.76 -15.36
C ASN A 230 7.01 -7.22 -15.44
N ASP A 231 8.26 -7.48 -15.82
CA ASP A 231 8.82 -8.84 -15.94
C ASP A 231 8.89 -9.60 -14.59
N ILE A 232 8.84 -8.87 -13.46
CA ILE A 232 8.77 -9.47 -12.11
C ILE A 232 7.33 -9.79 -11.66
N THR A 233 6.33 -9.27 -12.35
CA THR A 233 4.91 -9.41 -11.98
C THR A 233 4.53 -10.89 -11.93
N GLY A 234 3.99 -11.34 -10.80
CA GLY A 234 3.58 -12.73 -10.56
C GLY A 234 4.68 -13.66 -10.07
N ASN A 235 5.94 -13.20 -10.03
CA ASN A 235 7.11 -14.02 -9.63
C ASN A 235 7.86 -13.45 -8.41
N LEU A 236 7.29 -12.47 -7.72
CA LEU A 236 7.88 -11.92 -6.51
C LEU A 236 7.63 -12.84 -5.31
N ASP A 237 8.68 -13.09 -4.52
CA ASP A 237 8.57 -13.80 -3.24
C ASP A 237 8.21 -12.80 -2.12
N ALA A 238 7.00 -12.93 -1.57
CA ALA A 238 6.47 -12.00 -0.57
C ALA A 238 7.32 -11.98 0.71
N LYS A 239 7.84 -13.13 1.14
CA LYS A 239 8.68 -13.25 2.34
C LYS A 239 10.02 -12.55 2.14
N LYS A 240 10.67 -12.74 0.98
CA LYS A 240 11.93 -12.09 0.61
C LYS A 240 11.73 -10.57 0.55
N ALA A 241 10.65 -10.11 -0.09
CA ALA A 241 10.29 -8.69 -0.16
C ALA A 241 10.09 -8.08 1.23
N CYS A 242 9.30 -8.72 2.10
CA CYS A 242 9.10 -8.28 3.49
C CYS A 242 10.40 -8.20 4.31
N ILE A 243 11.26 -9.22 4.22
CA ILE A 243 12.56 -9.22 4.91
C ILE A 243 13.45 -8.08 4.40
N GLY A 244 13.45 -7.85 3.08
CA GLY A 244 14.16 -6.73 2.46
C GLY A 244 13.64 -5.38 2.95
N ALA A 245 12.32 -5.17 2.92
CA ALA A 245 11.66 -3.97 3.41
C ALA A 245 12.03 -3.65 4.87
N MET A 246 11.97 -4.64 5.75
CA MET A 246 12.37 -4.45 7.16
C MET A 246 13.85 -4.08 7.32
N LYS A 247 14.74 -4.64 6.50
CA LYS A 247 16.17 -4.28 6.51
C LYS A 247 16.39 -2.84 6.00
N LEU A 248 15.69 -2.46 4.93
CA LEU A 248 15.76 -1.11 4.37
C LEU A 248 15.22 -0.08 5.36
N HIS A 249 14.09 -0.35 5.99
CA HIS A 249 13.52 0.51 7.01
C HIS A 249 14.52 0.80 8.15
N LYS A 250 15.13 -0.24 8.73
CA LYS A 250 16.16 -0.06 9.77
C LYS A 250 17.37 0.75 9.27
N LYS A 251 17.77 0.55 8.01
CA LYS A 251 18.88 1.30 7.40
C LYS A 251 18.50 2.77 7.19
N TYR A 252 17.27 3.03 6.79
CA TYR A 252 16.72 4.37 6.56
C TYR A 252 16.68 5.15 7.87
N LEU A 253 16.05 4.59 8.92
CA LEU A 253 16.00 5.23 10.24
C LEU A 253 17.37 5.58 10.79
N LYS A 254 18.34 4.67 10.66
CA LYS A 254 19.72 4.96 11.08
C LYS A 254 20.32 6.15 10.34
N LYS A 255 20.07 6.27 9.03
CA LYS A 255 20.62 7.36 8.22
C LYS A 255 19.93 8.70 8.51
N VAL A 256 18.61 8.72 8.61
CA VAL A 256 17.84 9.94 8.91
C VAL A 256 18.18 10.47 10.31
N LEU A 257 18.38 9.57 11.29
CA LEU A 257 18.83 9.97 12.64
C LEU A 257 20.27 10.51 12.67
N LEU A 258 21.14 10.05 11.77
CA LEU A 258 22.54 10.49 11.70
C LEU A 258 22.73 11.77 10.85
N PHE A 259 21.85 12.00 9.88
CA PHE A 259 21.94 13.12 8.94
C PHE A 259 20.56 13.77 8.75
N PRO A 260 20.17 14.69 9.66
CA PRO A 260 18.86 15.35 9.63
C PRO A 260 18.60 16.20 8.37
N SER A 261 19.65 16.54 7.61
CA SER A 261 19.59 17.38 6.42
C SER A 261 18.96 16.72 5.18
N TYR A 262 18.54 15.45 5.26
CA TYR A 262 17.86 14.74 4.17
C TYR A 262 16.32 14.78 4.26
N GLY A 263 15.75 15.47 5.25
CA GLY A 263 14.31 15.56 5.49
C GLY A 263 13.80 16.99 5.65
N ALA A 264 14.39 17.95 4.92
CA ALA A 264 13.95 19.35 4.88
C ALA A 264 13.82 19.81 3.42
#